data_AF-A0A6C0I921-F1
#
_entry.id   AF-A0A6C0I921-F1
#
_cell.length_a   1.000
_cell.length_b   1.000
_cell.length_c   1.000
_cell.angle_alpha   90.00
_cell.angle_beta   90.00
_cell.angle_gamma   90.00
#
_symmetry.space_group_name_H-M   'P 1'
#
loop_
_entity.id
_entity.type
_entity.pdbx_description
1 polymer ?
#
loop_
_entity_poly.entity_id
_entity_poly.type
_entity_poly.pdbx_seq_one_letter_code
_entity_poly.pdbx_strand_id
1 'polypeptide(L)'
;MSSTTNESLISEGGNQNNNQLLVMVQSVFKSLSDYSPVIIVMCIFFISIISTAEYSFAKPFIYLCWFFVATGIRHSIIYLSNKYNPSTNYDSGFEQFYSTYILSFTFFYLLFPLILVNMDANSSLSNYKSIIFFVVYIIYDLSFKVLTLSNGTNMLPLMLKSLGEFISGSAIGIALSSIMYYANKSLLYINEFASNGSVSTAPKNQQMKCKVYKNGELIGQSEDTNN
;
A
#
# COMPACT_ATOMS: atom_id res chain seq x y z
N MET A 1 -21.71 -72.27 7.77
CA MET A 1 -20.88 -72.04 6.56
C MET A 1 -21.07 -70.58 6.21
N SER A 2 -20.12 -69.72 6.60
CA SER A 2 -18.94 -69.30 5.82
C SER A 2 -19.37 -68.36 4.67
N SER A 3 -18.91 -67.12 4.51
CA SER A 3 -17.66 -66.48 4.96
C SER A 3 -17.77 -64.94 4.99
N THR A 4 -17.13 -64.35 6.00
CA THR A 4 -16.38 -63.06 6.08
C THR A 4 -16.34 -62.14 4.84
N THR A 5 -16.75 -60.86 4.89
CA THR A 5 -16.14 -59.63 5.47
C THR A 5 -14.72 -59.28 5.03
N ASN A 6 -14.56 -57.99 4.65
CA ASN A 6 -13.35 -57.13 4.69
C ASN A 6 -12.58 -56.88 3.38
N GLU A 7 -13.07 -55.98 2.53
CA GLU A 7 -12.21 -55.14 1.66
C GLU A 7 -12.91 -53.79 1.37
N SER A 8 -12.70 -52.75 2.19
CA SER A 8 -12.93 -51.33 1.81
C SER A 8 -12.52 -50.32 2.90
N LEU A 9 -11.40 -50.56 3.60
CA LEU A 9 -10.90 -49.64 4.64
C LEU A 9 -9.44 -49.20 4.43
N ILE A 10 -8.99 -49.06 3.18
CA ILE A 10 -7.65 -48.54 2.88
C ILE A 10 -7.69 -47.63 1.64
N SER A 11 -8.42 -46.51 1.68
CA SER A 11 -8.19 -45.38 0.74
C SER A 11 -8.87 -44.06 1.16
N GLU A 12 -9.01 -43.75 2.45
CA GLU A 12 -9.52 -42.43 2.89
C GLU A 12 -8.50 -41.57 3.66
N GLY A 13 -7.41 -42.16 4.14
CA GLY A 13 -6.40 -41.43 4.93
C GLY A 13 -5.54 -40.44 4.15
N GLY A 14 -5.36 -40.63 2.83
CA GLY A 14 -4.55 -39.74 1.99
C GLY A 14 -5.28 -38.49 1.50
N ASN A 15 -6.60 -38.55 1.35
CA ASN A 15 -7.40 -37.45 0.80
C ASN A 15 -7.84 -36.44 1.88
N GLN A 16 -8.00 -36.88 3.13
CA GLN A 16 -8.36 -35.99 4.24
C GLN A 16 -7.23 -35.01 4.62
N ASN A 17 -5.97 -35.45 4.59
CA ASN A 17 -4.83 -34.58 4.92
C ASN A 17 -4.62 -33.45 3.89
N ASN A 18 -4.84 -33.73 2.60
CA ASN A 18 -4.74 -32.73 1.54
C ASN A 18 -5.86 -31.68 1.62
N ASN A 19 -7.07 -32.11 1.98
CA ASN A 19 -8.21 -31.21 2.17
C ASN A 19 -8.02 -30.31 3.40
N GLN A 20 -7.45 -30.83 4.49
CA GLN A 20 -7.15 -30.01 5.68
C GLN A 20 -6.08 -28.95 5.41
N LEU A 21 -4.99 -29.30 4.71
CA LEU A 21 -3.95 -28.35 4.35
C LEU A 21 -4.52 -27.21 3.47
N LEU A 22 -5.35 -27.56 2.49
CA LEU A 22 -5.97 -26.59 1.59
C LEU A 22 -6.91 -25.63 2.34
N VAL A 23 -7.73 -26.14 3.27
CA VAL A 23 -8.61 -25.31 4.10
C VAL A 23 -7.80 -24.37 5.01
N MET A 24 -6.70 -24.84 5.58
CA MET A 24 -5.81 -24.00 6.39
C MET A 24 -5.19 -22.87 5.55
N VAL A 25 -4.66 -23.21 4.37
CA VAL A 25 -4.06 -22.24 3.43
C VAL A 25 -5.08 -21.19 2.98
N GLN A 26 -6.30 -21.59 2.63
CA GLN A 26 -7.38 -20.67 2.28
C GLN A 26 -7.76 -19.75 3.45
N SER A 27 -7.79 -20.28 4.68
CA SER A 27 -8.10 -19.49 5.87
C SER A 27 -7.03 -18.42 6.15
N VAL A 28 -5.75 -18.76 5.95
CA VAL A 28 -4.64 -17.80 6.08
C VAL A 28 -4.75 -16.68 5.04
N PHE A 29 -4.99 -17.03 3.78
CA PHE A 29 -5.15 -16.02 2.72
C PHE A 29 -6.40 -15.15 2.91
N LYS A 30 -7.49 -15.73 3.40
CA LYS A 30 -8.68 -14.97 3.80
C LYS A 30 -8.36 -13.96 4.88
N SER A 31 -7.67 -14.41 5.94
CA SER A 31 -7.22 -13.53 7.02
C SER A 31 -6.34 -12.39 6.47
N LEU A 32 -5.42 -12.67 5.56
CA LEU A 32 -4.55 -11.64 4.96
C LEU A 32 -5.32 -10.59 4.14
N SER A 33 -6.41 -10.98 3.47
CA SER A 33 -7.28 -10.06 2.72
C SER A 33 -8.23 -9.27 3.63
N ASP A 34 -8.80 -9.91 4.66
CA ASP A 34 -9.73 -9.27 5.60
C ASP A 34 -9.01 -8.24 6.49
N TYR A 35 -7.79 -8.57 6.97
CA TYR A 35 -6.96 -7.66 7.78
C TYR A 35 -6.06 -6.73 6.97
N SER A 36 -6.19 -6.73 5.65
CA SER A 36 -5.40 -5.90 4.74
C SER A 36 -5.33 -4.39 5.14
N PRO A 37 -6.44 -3.73 5.59
CA PRO A 37 -6.39 -2.34 6.04
C PRO A 37 -5.42 -2.12 7.19
N VAL A 38 -5.44 -3.02 8.18
CA VAL A 38 -4.58 -2.93 9.36
C VAL A 38 -3.13 -3.18 8.98
N ILE A 39 -2.89 -4.19 8.15
CA ILE A 39 -1.55 -4.51 7.64
C ILE A 39 -0.96 -3.31 6.90
N ILE A 40 -1.72 -2.67 6.01
CA ILE A 40 -1.26 -1.50 5.24
C ILE A 40 -0.91 -0.32 6.15
N VAL A 41 -1.78 -0.01 7.12
CA VAL A 41 -1.55 1.08 8.08
C VAL A 41 -0.27 0.82 8.88
N MET A 42 -0.08 -0.42 9.36
CA MET A 42 1.13 -0.81 10.06
C MET A 42 2.36 -0.71 9.16
N CYS A 43 2.28 -1.17 7.92
CA CYS A 43 3.38 -1.08 6.96
C CYS A 43 3.81 0.37 6.71
N ILE A 44 2.85 1.28 6.48
CA ILE A 44 3.16 2.71 6.27
C ILE A 44 3.78 3.32 7.52
N PHE A 45 3.26 2.96 8.70
CA PHE A 45 3.82 3.42 9.96
C PHE A 45 5.27 2.94 10.15
N PHE A 46 5.55 1.66 9.93
CA PHE A 46 6.90 1.10 10.02
C PHE A 46 7.85 1.69 8.98
N ILE A 47 7.40 1.85 7.74
CA ILE A 47 8.17 2.52 6.68
C ILE A 47 8.53 3.94 7.12
N SER A 48 7.58 4.68 7.70
CA SER A 48 7.82 6.04 8.19
C SER A 48 8.86 6.08 9.32
N ILE A 49 8.86 5.08 10.19
CA ILE A 49 9.87 4.97 11.28
C ILE A 49 11.24 4.61 10.72
N ILE A 50 11.30 3.71 9.73
CA ILE A 50 12.56 3.20 9.17
C ILE A 50 13.21 4.20 8.21
N SER A 51 12.42 5.06 7.55
CA SER A 51 12.93 6.17 6.72
C SER A 51 13.66 7.18 7.60
N THR A 52 14.94 6.91 7.86
CA THR A 52 15.88 7.69 8.68
C THR A 52 16.15 9.11 8.19
N ALA A 53 15.60 9.51 7.04
CA ALA A 53 15.92 10.77 6.37
C ALA A 53 15.27 11.99 7.03
N GLU A 54 14.09 11.86 7.64
CA GLU A 54 13.41 12.93 8.37
C GLU A 54 12.58 12.31 9.50
N TYR A 55 12.99 12.49 10.77
CA TYR A 55 12.25 12.06 11.98
C TYR A 55 10.92 12.84 12.19
N SER A 56 10.14 13.02 11.13
CA SER A 56 8.85 13.70 11.21
C SER A 56 7.75 12.66 11.42
N PHE A 57 7.46 12.38 12.70
CA PHE A 57 6.27 11.60 13.09
C PHE A 57 4.97 12.20 12.52
N ALA A 58 4.96 13.46 12.08
CA ALA A 58 3.78 14.12 11.54
C ALA A 58 3.19 13.42 10.31
N LYS A 59 4.02 12.89 9.40
CA LYS A 59 3.55 12.28 8.14
C LYS A 59 2.63 11.07 8.36
N PRO A 60 2.98 10.05 9.16
CA PRO A 60 2.08 8.94 9.43
C PRO A 60 0.82 9.36 10.20
N PHE A 61 0.89 10.35 11.09
CA PHE A 61 -0.30 10.87 11.77
C PHE A 61 -1.26 11.59 10.83
N ILE A 62 -0.74 12.35 9.86
CA ILE A 62 -1.55 13.02 8.84
C ILE A 62 -2.21 11.99 7.92
N TYR A 63 -1.47 10.97 7.50
CA TYR A 63 -2.04 9.84 6.77
C TYR A 63 -3.15 9.16 7.58
N LEU A 64 -2.94 8.88 8.87
CA LEU A 64 -3.96 8.30 9.75
C LEU A 64 -5.20 9.19 9.88
N CYS A 65 -5.02 10.50 9.99
CA CYS A 65 -6.12 11.46 10.00
C CYS A 65 -6.97 11.34 8.72
N TRP A 66 -6.33 11.35 7.55
CA TRP A 66 -7.02 11.18 6.27
C TRP A 66 -7.64 9.81 6.08
N PHE A 67 -7.01 8.76 6.62
CA PHE A 67 -7.56 7.42 6.66
C PHE A 67 -8.90 7.41 7.43
N PHE A 68 -8.97 8.01 8.62
CA PHE A 68 -10.23 8.13 9.37
C PHE A 68 -11.29 8.95 8.63
N VAL A 69 -10.88 10.02 7.96
CA VAL A 69 -11.78 10.83 7.12
C VAL A 69 -12.34 9.98 5.97
N ALA A 70 -11.50 9.23 5.26
CA ALA A 70 -11.93 8.34 4.17
C ALA A 70 -12.92 7.28 4.66
N THR A 71 -12.60 6.58 5.76
CA THR A 71 -13.51 5.61 6.38
C THR A 71 -14.82 6.24 6.84
N GLY A 72 -14.77 7.44 7.41
CA GLY A 72 -15.95 8.20 7.83
C GLY A 72 -16.84 8.61 6.66
N ILE A 73 -16.25 9.09 5.55
CA ILE A 73 -16.98 9.41 4.31
C ILE A 73 -17.67 8.14 3.78
N ARG A 74 -16.95 7.02 3.70
CA ARG A 74 -17.51 5.75 3.25
C ARG A 74 -18.69 5.31 4.12
N HIS A 75 -18.51 5.30 5.44
CA HIS A 75 -19.57 4.91 6.37
C HIS A 75 -20.79 5.84 6.25
N SER A 76 -20.56 7.14 6.06
CA SER A 76 -21.63 8.13 5.82
C SER A 76 -22.40 7.84 4.54
N ILE A 77 -21.71 7.50 3.44
CA ILE A 77 -22.35 7.14 2.16
C ILE A 77 -23.22 5.89 2.30
N ILE A 78 -22.71 4.84 2.98
CA ILE A 78 -23.46 3.61 3.21
C ILE A 78 -24.68 3.88 4.09
N TYR A 79 -24.51 4.61 5.19
CA TYR A 79 -25.61 4.99 6.07
C TYR A 79 -26.72 5.75 5.33
N LEU A 80 -26.34 6.73 4.50
CA LEU A 80 -27.29 7.48 3.68
C LEU A 80 -27.97 6.58 2.64
N SER A 81 -27.23 5.71 1.97
CA SER A 81 -27.78 4.76 0.99
C SER A 81 -28.83 3.83 1.62
N ASN A 82 -28.54 3.28 2.80
CA ASN A 82 -29.45 2.40 3.53
C ASN A 82 -30.71 3.15 4.00
N LYS A 83 -30.57 4.43 4.39
CA LYS A 83 -31.70 5.26 4.82
C LYS A 83 -32.70 5.52 3.69
N TYR A 84 -32.22 5.73 2.46
CA TYR A 84 -33.09 6.04 1.31
C TYR A 84 -33.56 4.80 0.54
N ASN A 85 -32.81 3.69 0.57
CA ASN A 85 -33.16 2.43 -0.10
C ASN A 85 -33.06 1.23 0.86
N PRO A 86 -34.04 1.03 1.76
CA PRO A 86 -33.99 -0.02 2.78
C PRO A 86 -34.23 -1.43 2.21
N SER A 87 -34.78 -1.56 1.00
CA SER A 87 -35.10 -2.84 0.35
C SER A 87 -33.88 -3.56 -0.22
N THR A 88 -32.80 -2.83 -0.44
CA THR A 88 -31.51 -3.37 -0.83
C THR A 88 -30.70 -3.62 0.44
N ASN A 89 -30.54 -4.89 0.83
CA ASN A 89 -29.58 -5.33 1.85
C ASN A 89 -28.15 -4.98 1.40
N TYR A 90 -27.78 -3.70 1.50
CA TYR A 90 -26.50 -3.15 1.11
C TYR A 90 -25.38 -3.53 2.09
N ASP A 91 -25.73 -3.81 3.35
CA ASP A 91 -24.76 -4.04 4.44
C ASP A 91 -23.85 -5.25 4.23
N SER A 92 -24.39 -6.41 3.85
CA SER A 92 -23.62 -7.67 3.88
C SER A 92 -22.55 -7.78 2.78
N GLY A 93 -22.65 -6.98 1.72
CA GLY A 93 -21.71 -7.02 0.60
C GLY A 93 -20.58 -6.00 0.70
N PHE A 94 -20.82 -4.83 1.29
CA PHE A 94 -19.84 -3.75 1.30
C PHE A 94 -18.73 -3.99 2.33
N GLU A 95 -19.02 -4.66 3.45
CA GLU A 95 -17.99 -5.01 4.44
C GLU A 95 -16.88 -5.88 3.83
N GLN A 96 -17.25 -6.79 2.92
CA GLN A 96 -16.32 -7.71 2.25
C GLN A 96 -15.31 -7.01 1.33
N PHE A 97 -15.64 -5.81 0.83
CA PHE A 97 -14.78 -5.04 -0.08
C PHE A 97 -14.13 -3.82 0.58
N TYR A 98 -14.31 -3.63 1.89
CA TYR A 98 -13.68 -2.53 2.62
C TYR A 98 -12.16 -2.53 2.47
N SER A 99 -11.53 -3.71 2.43
CA SER A 99 -10.09 -3.81 2.20
C SER A 99 -9.66 -3.30 0.83
N THR A 100 -10.43 -3.55 -0.22
CA THR A 100 -10.14 -3.02 -1.57
C THR A 100 -10.27 -1.50 -1.62
N TYR A 101 -11.28 -0.96 -0.94
CA TYR A 101 -11.46 0.49 -0.80
C TYR A 101 -10.26 1.15 -0.12
N ILE A 102 -9.84 0.64 1.04
CA ILE A 102 -8.69 1.20 1.77
C ILE A 102 -7.39 1.05 1.00
N LEU A 103 -7.20 -0.09 0.34
CA LEU A 103 -5.99 -0.41 -0.39
C LEU A 103 -5.85 0.47 -1.65
N SER A 104 -6.96 0.72 -2.37
CA SER A 104 -6.98 1.69 -3.48
C SER A 104 -6.81 3.14 -2.99
N PHE A 105 -7.48 3.54 -1.91
CA PHE A 105 -7.28 4.84 -1.27
C PHE A 105 -5.80 5.07 -0.96
N THR A 106 -5.17 4.11 -0.29
CA THR A 106 -3.77 4.21 0.12
C THR A 106 -2.84 4.27 -1.07
N PHE A 107 -3.07 3.39 -2.05
CA PHE A 107 -2.27 3.36 -3.28
C PHE A 107 -2.29 4.70 -3.99
N PHE A 108 -3.48 5.29 -4.21
CA PHE A 108 -3.59 6.58 -4.88
C PHE A 108 -3.15 7.76 -4.02
N TYR A 109 -3.33 7.70 -2.70
CA TYR A 109 -2.80 8.70 -1.77
C TYR A 109 -1.27 8.81 -1.85
N LEU A 110 -0.57 7.68 -2.05
CA LEU A 110 0.89 7.63 -2.21
C LEU A 110 1.34 7.86 -3.66
N LEU A 111 0.60 7.34 -4.65
CA LEU A 111 0.96 7.42 -6.07
C LEU A 111 0.77 8.82 -6.64
N PHE A 112 -0.34 9.48 -6.32
CA PHE A 112 -0.69 10.77 -6.91
C PHE A 112 0.33 11.88 -6.65
N PRO A 113 0.83 12.11 -5.41
CA PRO A 113 1.86 13.14 -5.20
C PRO A 113 3.18 12.80 -5.91
N LEU A 114 3.49 11.51 -6.13
CA LEU A 114 4.64 11.10 -6.94
C LEU A 114 4.45 11.47 -8.42
N ILE A 115 3.24 11.33 -8.97
CA ILE A 115 2.92 11.75 -10.34
C ILE A 115 3.09 13.26 -10.47
N LEU A 116 2.51 14.05 -9.55
CA LEU A 116 2.59 15.52 -9.59
C LEU A 116 4.04 16.02 -9.56
N VAL A 117 4.87 15.47 -8.67
CA VAL A 117 6.28 15.87 -8.57
C VAL A 117 7.06 15.51 -9.83
N ASN A 118 6.80 14.34 -10.43
CA ASN A 118 7.46 13.95 -11.67
C ASN A 118 7.08 14.85 -12.85
N MET A 119 5.83 15.34 -12.88
CA MET A 119 5.39 16.33 -13.88
C MET A 119 6.08 17.68 -13.68
N ASP A 120 6.26 18.12 -12.43
CA ASP A 120 6.87 19.42 -12.12
C ASP A 120 8.40 19.43 -12.31
N ALA A 121 9.09 18.34 -11.98
CA ALA A 121 10.56 18.30 -11.90
C ALA A 121 11.27 17.79 -13.17
N ASN A 122 10.55 17.29 -14.18
CA ASN A 122 11.13 16.62 -15.36
C ASN A 122 12.18 15.54 -15.03
N SER A 123 12.16 15.00 -13.80
CA SER A 123 13.14 14.05 -13.29
C SER A 123 12.51 12.67 -13.18
N SER A 124 13.23 11.63 -13.60
CA SER A 124 12.80 10.23 -13.57
C SER A 124 12.93 9.56 -12.19
N LEU A 125 12.71 10.30 -11.11
CA LEU A 125 12.81 9.80 -9.74
C LEU A 125 11.54 9.00 -9.37
N SER A 126 11.34 7.87 -10.03
CA SER A 126 10.21 6.98 -9.76
C SER A 126 10.62 5.84 -8.82
N ASN A 127 10.00 5.84 -7.64
CA ASN A 127 10.08 4.73 -6.70
C ASN A 127 9.15 3.60 -7.12
N TYR A 128 9.50 2.94 -8.22
CA TYR A 128 8.71 1.85 -8.81
C TYR A 128 8.48 0.68 -7.84
N LYS A 129 9.37 0.50 -6.84
CA LYS A 129 9.29 -0.57 -5.84
C LYS A 129 8.03 -0.49 -4.96
N SER A 130 7.62 0.70 -4.53
CA SER A 130 6.40 0.85 -3.73
C SER A 130 5.16 0.64 -4.60
N ILE A 131 5.19 1.15 -5.84
CA ILE A 131 4.09 0.97 -6.81
C ILE A 131 3.86 -0.50 -7.11
N ILE A 132 4.93 -1.25 -7.44
CA ILE A 132 4.81 -2.68 -7.77
C ILE A 132 4.29 -3.49 -6.57
N PHE A 133 4.73 -3.16 -5.34
CA PHE A 133 4.21 -3.78 -4.13
C PHE A 133 2.68 -3.60 -4.01
N PHE A 134 2.18 -2.36 -4.13
CA PHE A 134 0.75 -2.12 -4.06
C PHE A 134 0.01 -2.80 -5.21
N VAL A 135 0.47 -2.70 -6.45
CA VAL A 135 -0.18 -3.32 -7.63
C VAL A 135 -0.33 -4.84 -7.43
N VAL A 136 0.73 -5.52 -7.01
CA VAL A 136 0.68 -6.96 -6.72
C VAL A 136 -0.31 -7.26 -5.60
N TYR A 137 -0.32 -6.43 -4.54
CA TYR A 137 -1.22 -6.61 -3.40
C TYR A 137 -2.69 -6.36 -3.77
N ILE A 138 -3.00 -5.39 -4.64
CA ILE A 138 -4.35 -5.14 -5.19
C ILE A 138 -4.81 -6.36 -5.98
N ILE A 139 -3.97 -6.85 -6.91
CA ILE A 139 -4.31 -8.00 -7.75
C ILE A 139 -4.55 -9.23 -6.88
N TYR A 140 -3.70 -9.45 -5.87
CA TYR A 140 -3.86 -10.53 -4.90
C TYR A 140 -5.20 -10.42 -4.13
N ASP A 141 -5.51 -9.27 -3.55
CA ASP A 141 -6.75 -9.04 -2.78
C ASP A 141 -8.00 -9.27 -3.65
N LEU A 142 -8.02 -8.69 -4.85
CA LEU A 142 -9.12 -8.86 -5.81
C LEU A 142 -9.27 -10.31 -6.26
N SER A 143 -8.17 -10.97 -6.63
CA SER A 143 -8.19 -12.35 -7.10
C SER A 143 -8.69 -13.30 -6.01
N PHE A 144 -8.23 -13.12 -4.78
CA PHE A 144 -8.66 -13.97 -3.67
C PHE A 144 -10.16 -13.83 -3.37
N LYS A 145 -10.68 -12.61 -3.36
CA LYS A 145 -12.11 -12.35 -3.16
C LYS A 145 -12.95 -12.93 -4.28
N VAL A 146 -12.56 -12.70 -5.53
CA VAL A 146 -13.28 -13.25 -6.69
C VAL A 146 -13.30 -14.77 -6.65
N LEU A 147 -12.18 -15.42 -6.35
CA LEU A 147 -12.11 -16.89 -6.26
C LEU A 147 -12.91 -17.46 -5.09
N THR A 148 -12.89 -16.81 -3.93
CA THR A 148 -13.54 -17.33 -2.71
C THR A 148 -15.05 -17.08 -2.71
N LEU A 149 -15.49 -15.91 -3.17
CA LEU A 149 -16.90 -15.50 -3.18
C LEU A 149 -17.66 -16.01 -4.41
N SER A 150 -16.96 -16.39 -5.48
CA SER A 150 -17.62 -16.90 -6.70
C SER A 150 -18.11 -18.35 -6.62
N ASN A 151 -17.87 -19.08 -5.52
CA ASN A 151 -18.38 -20.44 -5.34
C ASN A 151 -19.92 -20.46 -5.22
N GLY A 152 -20.61 -20.36 -6.36
CA GLY A 152 -22.06 -20.47 -6.49
C GLY A 152 -22.82 -19.21 -6.95
N THR A 153 -22.15 -18.06 -7.11
CA THR A 153 -22.79 -16.81 -7.58
C THR A 153 -22.22 -16.32 -8.92
N ASN A 154 -23.03 -15.56 -9.67
CA ASN A 154 -22.57 -14.90 -10.89
C ASN A 154 -21.34 -14.00 -10.59
N MET A 155 -20.23 -14.23 -11.29
CA MET A 155 -18.97 -13.46 -11.17
C MET A 155 -19.16 -11.96 -11.45
N LEU A 156 -20.03 -11.62 -12.41
CA LEU A 156 -20.19 -10.26 -12.91
C LEU A 156 -20.60 -9.22 -11.84
N PRO A 157 -21.66 -9.42 -11.04
CA PRO A 157 -22.04 -8.47 -9.99
C PRO A 157 -20.96 -8.32 -8.91
N LEU A 158 -20.20 -9.38 -8.63
CA LEU A 158 -19.10 -9.34 -7.65
C LEU A 158 -17.95 -8.44 -8.16
N MET A 159 -17.56 -8.60 -9.43
CA MET A 159 -16.52 -7.77 -10.04
C MET A 159 -16.94 -6.30 -10.13
N LEU A 160 -18.19 -6.00 -10.49
CA LEU A 160 -18.71 -4.64 -10.55
C LEU A 160 -18.69 -3.95 -9.18
N LYS A 161 -19.08 -4.66 -8.11
CA LYS A 161 -18.98 -4.14 -6.73
C LYS A 161 -17.53 -3.86 -6.35
N SER A 162 -16.64 -4.81 -6.61
CA SER A 162 -15.22 -4.66 -6.31
C SER A 162 -14.58 -3.49 -7.07
N LEU A 163 -14.97 -3.28 -8.33
CA LEU A 163 -14.50 -2.15 -9.14
C LEU A 163 -15.04 -0.82 -8.62
N GLY A 164 -16.30 -0.78 -8.15
CA GLY A 164 -16.88 0.40 -7.52
C GLY A 164 -16.12 0.83 -6.26
N GLU A 165 -15.73 -0.12 -5.41
CA GLU A 165 -14.92 0.16 -4.21
C GLU A 165 -13.49 0.60 -4.58
N PHE A 166 -12.91 0.00 -5.63
CA PHE A 166 -11.61 0.44 -6.16
C PHE A 166 -11.66 1.89 -6.67
N ILE A 167 -12.66 2.23 -7.50
CA ILE A 167 -12.79 3.58 -8.08
C ILE A 167 -13.08 4.61 -6.98
N SER A 168 -13.97 4.30 -6.03
CA SER A 168 -14.32 5.22 -4.95
C SER A 168 -13.16 5.48 -4.00
N GLY A 169 -12.39 4.45 -3.63
CA GLY A 169 -11.18 4.61 -2.82
C GLY A 169 -10.11 5.41 -3.58
N SER A 170 -9.91 5.11 -4.87
CA SER A 170 -9.00 5.87 -5.74
C SER A 170 -9.37 7.35 -5.82
N ALA A 171 -10.65 7.68 -6.03
CA ALA A 171 -11.12 9.06 -6.14
C ALA A 171 -10.85 9.85 -4.85
N ILE A 172 -11.12 9.26 -3.69
CA ILE A 172 -10.86 9.90 -2.39
C ILE A 172 -9.35 10.03 -2.15
N GLY A 173 -8.56 9.01 -2.50
CA GLY A 173 -7.10 9.05 -2.39
C GLY A 173 -6.48 10.17 -3.22
N ILE A 174 -6.91 10.31 -4.48
CA ILE A 174 -6.50 11.40 -5.37
C ILE A 174 -6.94 12.75 -4.80
N ALA A 175 -8.19 12.90 -4.40
CA ALA A 175 -8.72 14.18 -3.91
C ALA A 175 -7.95 14.66 -2.65
N LEU A 176 -7.76 13.78 -1.67
CA LEU A 176 -7.09 14.13 -0.41
C LEU A 176 -5.60 14.40 -0.60
N SER A 177 -4.91 13.60 -1.41
CA SER A 177 -3.50 13.85 -1.74
C SER A 177 -3.31 15.13 -2.57
N SER A 178 -4.23 15.45 -3.48
CA SER A 178 -4.24 16.72 -4.22
C SER A 178 -4.32 17.91 -3.28
N ILE A 179 -5.30 17.89 -2.35
CA ILE A 179 -5.48 18.97 -1.36
C ILE A 179 -4.21 19.15 -0.55
N MET A 180 -3.61 18.06 -0.06
CA MET A 180 -2.38 18.11 0.70
C MET A 180 -1.18 18.59 -0.12
N TYR A 181 -1.12 18.28 -1.41
CA TYR A 181 -0.03 18.72 -2.28
C TYR A 181 0.00 20.24 -2.39
N TYR A 182 -1.15 20.85 -2.62
CA TYR A 182 -1.29 22.31 -2.73
C TYR A 182 -1.23 23.01 -1.37
N ALA A 183 -1.69 22.37 -0.29
CA ALA A 183 -1.66 22.95 1.04
C ALA A 183 -0.26 22.89 1.67
N ASN A 184 0.35 21.70 1.72
CA ASN A 184 1.68 21.51 2.29
C ASN A 184 2.35 20.22 1.80
N LYS A 185 3.14 20.33 0.72
CA LYS A 185 3.90 19.23 0.14
C LYS A 185 4.88 18.53 1.10
N SER A 186 5.37 19.22 2.15
CA SER A 186 6.32 18.64 3.11
C SER A 186 5.71 17.56 4.01
N LEU A 187 4.38 17.51 4.08
CA LEU A 187 3.65 16.54 4.91
C LEU A 187 3.26 15.27 4.13
N LEU A 188 3.55 15.22 2.82
CA LEU A 188 3.31 14.08 1.97
C LEU A 188 4.55 13.18 1.86
N TYR A 189 4.32 11.92 1.51
CA TYR A 189 5.36 10.92 1.23
C TYR A 189 6.00 11.15 -0.15
N ILE A 190 6.57 12.32 -0.35
CA ILE A 190 7.28 12.67 -1.58
C ILE A 190 8.74 12.20 -1.45
N ASN A 191 9.14 11.31 -2.33
CA ASN A 191 10.55 10.93 -2.55
C ASN A 191 11.27 10.22 -1.38
N GLU A 192 10.59 9.84 -0.29
CA GLU A 192 11.24 9.10 0.82
C GLU A 192 11.70 7.69 0.44
N PHE A 193 11.02 7.08 -0.54
CA PHE A 193 11.39 5.76 -1.03
C PHE A 193 12.54 5.79 -2.04
N ALA A 194 12.95 6.98 -2.49
CA ALA A 194 14.11 7.13 -3.34
C ALA A 194 15.29 6.95 -2.44
N SER A 195 15.73 5.69 -2.33
CA SER A 195 17.08 5.36 -1.94
C SER A 195 17.97 6.28 -2.73
N ASN A 196 18.52 7.28 -2.05
CA ASN A 196 19.49 8.21 -2.57
C ASN A 196 20.67 7.40 -3.10
N GLY A 197 20.55 6.98 -4.37
CA GLY A 197 21.66 6.68 -5.24
C GLY A 197 22.49 7.93 -5.54
N SER A 198 22.14 9.08 -4.96
CA SER A 198 23.15 9.99 -4.48
C SER A 198 23.85 9.35 -3.25
N VAL A 199 24.71 8.34 -3.44
CA VAL A 199 26.15 8.63 -3.60
C VAL A 199 26.31 10.14 -3.67
N SER A 200 26.67 10.76 -2.55
CA SER A 200 27.19 12.11 -2.56
C SER A 200 28.02 12.26 -3.83
N THR A 201 27.48 12.91 -4.86
CA THR A 201 28.28 13.25 -6.02
C THR A 201 29.25 14.22 -5.42
N ALA A 202 30.43 13.71 -5.05
CA ALA A 202 31.54 14.53 -4.64
C ALA A 202 31.58 15.62 -5.72
N PRO A 203 31.29 16.88 -5.36
CA PRO A 203 31.07 17.91 -6.35
C PRO A 203 32.30 17.95 -7.23
N LYS A 204 32.13 17.59 -8.51
CA LYS A 204 33.24 17.31 -9.45
C LYS A 204 34.20 18.50 -9.60
N ASN A 205 33.75 19.70 -9.19
CA ASN A 205 34.47 20.97 -9.25
C ASN A 205 34.50 21.75 -7.92
N GLN A 206 34.36 21.11 -6.75
CA GLN A 206 34.75 21.83 -5.52
C GLN A 206 36.27 21.86 -5.43
N GLN A 207 36.85 23.02 -5.72
CA GLN A 207 38.21 23.35 -5.30
C GLN A 207 38.23 23.32 -3.77
N MET A 208 38.63 22.20 -3.17
CA MET A 208 38.91 22.15 -1.75
C MET A 208 40.13 23.02 -1.50
N LYS A 209 39.90 24.27 -1.07
CA LYS A 209 40.97 25.16 -0.61
C LYS A 209 41.43 24.66 0.75
N CYS A 210 42.40 23.75 0.74
CA CYS A 210 43.07 23.30 1.95
C CYS A 210 43.91 24.47 2.50
N LYS A 211 43.43 25.10 3.57
CA LYS A 211 44.21 26.06 4.35
C LYS A 211 44.92 25.30 5.46
N VAL A 212 46.25 25.19 5.37
CA VAL A 212 47.05 24.55 6.41
C VAL A 212 47.52 25.64 7.38
N TYR A 213 47.20 25.47 8.67
CA TYR A 213 47.63 26.38 9.73
C TYR A 213 48.65 25.69 10.64
N LYS A 214 49.69 26.41 11.05
CA LYS A 214 50.63 25.97 12.08
C LYS A 214 50.85 27.13 13.04
N ASN A 215 50.60 26.91 14.34
CA ASN A 215 50.68 27.92 15.39
C ASN A 215 49.78 29.15 15.18
N GLY A 216 48.63 28.98 14.51
CA GLY A 216 47.69 30.08 14.25
C GLY A 216 48.01 30.92 13.01
N GLU A 217 49.14 30.69 12.35
CA GLU A 217 49.50 31.35 11.09
C GLU A 217 49.29 30.42 9.89
N LEU A 218 48.82 30.99 8.78
CA LEU A 218 48.58 30.30 7.53
C LEU A 218 49.93 30.00 6.85
N ILE A 219 50.28 28.72 6.72
CA ILE A 219 51.58 28.28 6.17
C ILE A 219 51.51 27.84 4.70
N GLY A 220 50.31 27.72 4.13
CA GLY A 220 50.15 27.39 2.72
C GLY A 220 48.69 27.28 2.29
N GLN A 221 48.44 27.69 1.04
CA GLN A 221 47.20 27.46 0.31
C GLN A 221 47.60 26.79 -1.01
N SER A 222 47.27 25.50 -1.15
CA SER A 222 47.41 24.78 -2.42
C SER A 222 46.11 24.90 -3.20
N GLU A 223 46.20 25.41 -4.43
CA GLU A 223 45.08 25.49 -5.37
C GLU A 223 45.39 24.50 -6.49
N ASP A 224 44.91 23.26 -6.33
CA ASP A 224 45.08 22.23 -7.36
C ASP A 224 44.06 22.49 -8.49
N THR A 225 44.49 23.27 -9.48
CA THR A 225 43.86 23.32 -10.81
C THR A 225 44.28 22.08 -11.59
N ASN A 226 43.49 21.01 -11.53
CA ASN A 226 43.57 19.92 -12.49
C ASN A 226 43.02 20.42 -13.84
N ASN A 227 43.92 20.64 -14.80
CA ASN A 227 43.60 20.80 -16.23
C ASN A 227 43.54 19.43 -16.91
#